data_AF-A0A3D3K0J1-F1
#
_entry.id   AF-A0A3D3K0J1-F1
#
_cell.length_a   1.000
_cell.length_b   1.000
_cell.length_c   1.000
_cell.angle_alpha   90.00
_cell.angle_beta   90.00
_cell.angle_gamma   90.00
#
_symmetry.space_group_name_H-M   'P 1'
#
loop_
_entity.id
_entity.type
_entity.pdbx_description
1 polymer ?
#
loop_
_entity_poly.entity_id
_entity_poly.type
_entity_poly.pdbx_seq_one_letter_code
_entity_poly.pdbx_strand_id
1 'polypeptide(L)'
;LMTFEGNPEMVKVLSLTEKLQDYKVTHTAKSDSVNIWFDAKKQNIGIAQSENLKFSYDNGAKKDTVSIFYRYNTKNEMTVSNSKGSLLPPNQDFAITSNYFIDKIQPEKWTLVSDSIKQDFTAKISENNPYEIQVKSAFKEGKKYSLTVPKETVSSFYESITKSYRFDFEGDKTENYGTLTITIENQPTHIFWLQMLNESGDVIYSK
;
A
#
# COMPACT_ATOMS: atom_id res chain seq x y z
N LEU A 1 1.72 -14.48 -0.78
CA LEU A 1 2.83 -14.17 0.14
C LEU A 1 3.68 -15.41 0.30
N MET A 2 5.00 -15.27 0.19
CA MET A 2 5.98 -16.32 0.46
C MET A 2 6.91 -15.84 1.58
N THR A 3 7.14 -16.66 2.58
CA THR A 3 8.02 -16.37 3.72
C THR A 3 9.29 -17.21 3.64
N PHE A 4 10.38 -16.69 4.20
CA PHE A 4 11.68 -17.33 4.31
C PHE A 4 12.41 -16.77 5.55
N GLU A 5 13.49 -17.40 5.99
CA GLU A 5 14.21 -16.94 7.17
C GLU A 5 15.26 -15.88 6.82
N GLY A 6 15.42 -14.88 7.71
CA GLY A 6 16.44 -13.85 7.66
C GLY A 6 15.92 -12.46 7.28
N ASN A 7 16.84 -11.49 7.24
CA ASN A 7 16.59 -10.09 6.94
C ASN A 7 17.42 -9.60 5.73
N PRO A 8 17.29 -10.26 4.56
CA PRO A 8 18.12 -9.95 3.41
C PRO A 8 17.81 -8.58 2.82
N GLU A 9 18.81 -7.95 2.21
CA GLU A 9 18.61 -6.71 1.44
C GLU A 9 17.83 -6.97 0.14
N MET A 10 18.01 -8.15 -0.47
CA MET A 10 17.35 -8.54 -1.72
C MET A 10 17.14 -10.05 -1.74
N VAL A 11 16.04 -10.50 -2.36
CA VAL A 11 15.77 -11.91 -2.62
C VAL A 11 15.49 -12.15 -4.10
N LYS A 12 16.20 -13.09 -4.70
CA LYS A 12 15.88 -13.60 -6.04
C LYS A 12 14.93 -14.78 -5.90
N VAL A 13 13.83 -14.75 -6.65
CA VAL A 13 12.81 -15.80 -6.62
C VAL A 13 12.58 -16.30 -8.05
N LEU A 14 12.57 -17.61 -8.22
CA LEU A 14 12.26 -18.26 -9.49
C LEU A 14 11.11 -19.26 -9.30
N SER A 15 10.12 -19.20 -10.18
CA SER A 15 9.09 -20.23 -10.27
C SER A 15 9.70 -21.55 -10.75
N LEU A 16 9.39 -22.63 -10.05
CA LEU A 16 9.64 -24.02 -10.46
C LEU A 16 8.35 -24.71 -10.94
N THR A 17 7.24 -23.97 -11.00
CA THR A 17 5.95 -24.47 -11.49
C THR A 17 5.80 -24.12 -12.96
N GLU A 18 5.74 -25.13 -13.83
CA GLU A 18 5.70 -24.96 -15.30
C GLU A 18 4.56 -24.06 -15.80
N LYS A 19 3.40 -24.05 -15.14
CA LYS A 19 2.28 -23.18 -15.53
C LYS A 19 2.51 -21.70 -15.23
N LEU A 20 3.35 -21.38 -14.23
CA LEU A 20 3.59 -20.02 -13.76
C LEU A 20 4.82 -19.44 -14.45
N GLN A 21 4.58 -18.74 -15.55
CA GLN A 21 5.61 -18.16 -16.42
C GLN A 21 5.64 -16.63 -16.36
N ASP A 22 4.48 -16.00 -16.21
CA ASP A 22 4.30 -14.55 -16.16
C ASP A 22 3.98 -14.13 -14.71
N TYR A 23 4.99 -13.62 -14.01
CA TYR A 23 4.85 -13.16 -12.63
C TYR A 23 5.80 -11.98 -12.33
N LYS A 24 5.46 -11.23 -11.28
CA LYS A 24 6.31 -10.20 -10.68
C LYS A 24 6.58 -10.53 -9.23
N VAL A 25 7.76 -10.14 -8.76
CA VAL A 25 8.16 -10.33 -7.36
C VAL A 25 8.49 -8.97 -6.78
N THR A 26 7.93 -8.68 -5.62
CA THR A 26 8.23 -7.47 -4.84
C THR A 26 8.70 -7.87 -3.45
N HIS A 27 9.79 -7.26 -3.00
CA HIS A 27 10.41 -7.49 -1.71
C HIS A 27 10.75 -6.15 -1.08
N THR A 28 10.43 -6.01 0.20
CA THR A 28 10.86 -4.87 1.01
C THR A 28 12.20 -5.24 1.64
N ALA A 29 13.22 -4.38 1.51
CA ALA A 29 14.53 -4.64 2.09
C ALA A 29 14.43 -5.00 3.58
N LYS A 30 15.20 -6.00 4.00
CA LYS A 30 15.22 -6.59 5.35
C LYS A 30 13.93 -7.31 5.76
N SER A 31 12.96 -7.47 4.87
CA SER A 31 11.78 -8.32 5.08
C SER A 31 12.15 -9.80 4.94
N ASP A 32 11.50 -10.63 5.75
CA ASP A 32 11.52 -12.10 5.71
C ASP A 32 10.44 -12.68 4.77
N SER A 33 9.80 -11.81 3.98
CA SER A 33 8.71 -12.18 3.09
C SER A 33 8.72 -11.43 1.76
N VAL A 34 8.29 -12.10 0.70
CA VAL A 34 8.10 -11.55 -0.65
C VAL A 34 6.65 -11.73 -1.11
N ASN A 35 6.17 -10.78 -1.91
CA ASN A 35 4.93 -10.92 -2.64
C ASN A 35 5.22 -11.35 -4.09
N ILE A 36 4.46 -12.33 -4.55
CA ILE A 36 4.51 -12.85 -5.91
C ILE A 36 3.16 -12.55 -6.54
N TRP A 37 3.18 -11.78 -7.62
CA TRP A 37 2.01 -11.30 -8.33
C TRP A 37 1.90 -12.01 -9.67
N PHE A 38 0.72 -12.49 -10.02
CA PHE A 38 0.47 -13.16 -11.30
C PHE A 38 -1.04 -13.16 -11.60
N ASP A 39 -1.38 -13.24 -12.90
CA ASP A 39 -2.76 -13.47 -13.33
C ASP A 39 -3.07 -14.97 -13.30
N ALA A 40 -3.77 -15.39 -12.24
CA ALA A 40 -4.18 -16.79 -12.03
C ALA A 40 -5.14 -17.30 -13.11
N LYS A 41 -6.03 -16.44 -13.63
CA LYS A 41 -7.00 -16.83 -14.66
C LYS A 41 -6.31 -17.05 -15.99
N LYS A 42 -5.46 -16.11 -16.42
CA LYS A 42 -4.69 -16.19 -17.66
C LYS A 42 -3.78 -17.42 -17.70
N GLN A 43 -3.21 -17.81 -16.56
CA GLN A 43 -2.29 -18.94 -16.46
C GLN A 43 -2.96 -20.25 -15.99
N ASN A 44 -4.28 -20.23 -15.76
CA ASN A 44 -5.06 -21.38 -15.27
C ASN A 44 -4.44 -22.04 -14.02
N ILE A 45 -4.16 -21.22 -13.00
CA ILE A 45 -3.55 -21.64 -11.74
C ILE A 45 -4.56 -21.52 -10.60
N GLY A 46 -4.83 -22.63 -9.93
CA GLY A 46 -5.62 -22.63 -8.69
C GLY A 46 -7.12 -22.37 -8.90
N ILE A 47 -7.60 -22.47 -10.15
CA ILE A 47 -8.97 -22.10 -10.55
C ILE A 47 -10.00 -23.14 -10.09
N ALA A 48 -9.84 -24.39 -10.50
CA ALA A 48 -10.76 -25.47 -10.15
C ALA A 48 -10.48 -26.06 -8.75
N GLN A 49 -9.19 -26.20 -8.42
CA GLN A 49 -8.70 -26.80 -7.19
C GLN A 49 -7.47 -26.05 -6.70
N SER A 50 -7.09 -26.29 -5.44
CA SER A 50 -5.83 -25.76 -4.91
C SER A 50 -4.64 -26.35 -5.68
N GLU A 51 -3.69 -25.51 -6.08
CA GLU A 51 -2.48 -25.92 -6.79
C GLU A 51 -1.24 -25.64 -5.94
N ASN A 52 -0.31 -26.59 -5.93
CA ASN A 52 0.96 -26.42 -5.24
C ASN A 52 1.94 -25.65 -6.14
N LEU A 53 2.27 -24.43 -5.74
CA LEU A 53 3.26 -23.59 -6.39
C LEU A 53 4.61 -23.77 -5.72
N LYS A 54 5.64 -24.09 -6.51
CA LYS A 54 7.00 -24.26 -6.03
C LYS A 54 7.86 -23.12 -6.51
N PHE A 55 8.65 -22.57 -5.59
CA PHE A 55 9.59 -21.49 -5.88
C PHE A 55 10.96 -21.86 -5.33
N SER A 56 12.01 -21.51 -6.05
CA SER A 56 13.35 -21.40 -5.46
C SER A 56 13.60 -19.95 -5.06
N TYR A 57 14.36 -19.78 -3.98
CA TYR A 57 14.82 -18.46 -3.57
C TYR A 57 16.31 -18.46 -3.24
N ASP A 58 16.91 -17.29 -3.41
CA ASP A 58 18.30 -16.98 -3.03
C ASP A 58 18.29 -15.64 -2.29
N ASN A 59 18.57 -15.69 -0.99
CA ASN A 59 18.63 -14.52 -0.11
C ASN A 59 20.08 -14.07 0.18
N GLY A 60 21.06 -14.59 -0.56
CA GLY A 60 22.49 -14.32 -0.38
C GLY A 60 23.15 -15.16 0.72
N ALA A 61 22.41 -15.56 1.76
CA ALA A 61 22.91 -16.43 2.83
C ALA A 61 22.61 -17.91 2.57
N LYS A 62 21.43 -18.20 2.01
CA LYS A 62 20.91 -19.54 1.75
C LYS A 62 20.16 -19.56 0.43
N LYS A 63 20.27 -20.70 -0.26
CA LYS A 63 19.45 -21.06 -1.41
C LYS A 63 18.58 -22.24 -1.03
N ASP A 64 17.28 -22.11 -1.22
CA ASP A 64 16.34 -23.18 -0.87
C ASP A 64 15.10 -23.12 -1.76
N THR A 65 14.19 -24.05 -1.53
CA THR A 65 12.89 -24.13 -2.19
C THR A 65 11.75 -24.04 -1.19
N VAL A 66 10.64 -23.47 -1.63
CA VAL A 66 9.42 -23.34 -0.84
C VAL A 66 8.22 -23.75 -1.69
N SER A 67 7.26 -24.40 -1.05
CA SER A 67 6.01 -24.87 -1.67
C SER A 67 4.84 -24.19 -1.00
N ILE A 68 3.95 -23.59 -1.80
CA ILE A 68 2.78 -22.84 -1.32
C ILE A 68 1.56 -23.34 -2.08
N PHE A 69 0.52 -23.74 -1.35
CA PHE A 69 -0.75 -24.06 -1.95
C PHE A 69 -1.54 -22.78 -2.23
N TYR A 70 -1.96 -22.60 -3.47
CA TYR A 70 -2.73 -21.46 -3.94
C TYR A 70 -4.09 -21.89 -4.48
N ARG A 71 -5.14 -21.19 -4.06
CA ARG A 71 -6.48 -21.28 -4.65
C ARG A 71 -6.94 -19.88 -5.02
N TYR A 72 -7.41 -19.72 -6.25
CA TYR A 72 -7.92 -18.44 -6.72
C TYR A 72 -9.19 -18.06 -5.94
N ASN A 73 -9.22 -16.82 -5.43
CA ASN A 73 -10.37 -16.27 -4.73
C ASN A 73 -11.03 -15.19 -5.59
N THR A 74 -12.25 -15.47 -6.06
CA THR A 74 -13.03 -14.52 -6.88
C THR A 74 -13.46 -13.26 -6.13
N LYS A 75 -13.38 -13.27 -4.79
CA LYS A 75 -13.69 -12.09 -3.95
C LYS A 75 -12.48 -11.16 -3.77
N ASN A 76 -11.28 -11.58 -4.15
CA ASN A 76 -10.12 -10.72 -4.11
C ASN A 76 -10.19 -9.78 -5.31
N GLU A 77 -10.56 -8.52 -5.05
CA GLU A 77 -10.52 -7.45 -6.03
C GLU A 77 -9.56 -6.35 -5.55
N MET A 78 -8.90 -5.69 -6.50
CA MET A 78 -8.15 -4.48 -6.22
C MET A 78 -9.11 -3.34 -5.81
N THR A 79 -8.84 -2.74 -4.66
CA THR A 79 -9.60 -1.62 -4.13
C THR A 79 -8.67 -0.49 -3.67
N VAL A 80 -9.26 0.70 -3.56
CA VAL A 80 -8.61 1.87 -2.98
C VAL A 80 -9.53 2.46 -1.91
N SER A 81 -8.94 3.05 -0.90
CA SER A 81 -9.63 3.52 0.30
C SER A 81 -8.90 4.73 0.88
N ASN A 82 -9.56 5.45 1.77
CA ASN A 82 -8.93 6.45 2.63
C ASN A 82 -8.88 5.87 4.05
N SER A 83 -7.68 5.57 4.54
CA SER A 83 -7.45 5.04 5.89
C SER A 83 -7.20 6.12 6.95
N LYS A 84 -7.01 7.38 6.55
CA LYS A 84 -6.68 8.49 7.45
C LYS A 84 -7.89 9.33 7.88
N GLY A 85 -9.11 8.89 7.55
CA GLY A 85 -10.36 9.58 7.91
C GLY A 85 -10.69 10.75 6.97
N SER A 86 -11.87 11.34 7.16
CA SER A 86 -12.38 12.42 6.30
C SER A 86 -11.82 13.81 6.64
N LEU A 87 -11.01 13.92 7.70
CA LEU A 87 -10.35 15.16 8.10
C LEU A 87 -8.89 15.08 7.68
N LEU A 88 -8.46 16.03 6.84
CA LEU A 88 -7.09 16.15 6.38
C LEU A 88 -6.35 17.10 7.32
N PRO A 89 -5.33 16.64 8.06
CA PRO A 89 -4.56 17.51 8.92
C PRO A 89 -3.89 18.64 8.11
N PRO A 90 -3.67 19.81 8.73
CA PRO A 90 -2.99 20.93 8.08
C PRO A 90 -1.62 20.53 7.54
N ASN A 91 -1.25 21.11 6.39
CA ASN A 91 0.04 20.88 5.72
C ASN A 91 0.33 19.42 5.36
N GLN A 92 -0.69 18.56 5.29
CA GLN A 92 -0.56 17.19 4.82
C GLN A 92 -1.14 17.02 3.41
N ASP A 93 -0.56 16.09 2.67
CA ASP A 93 -1.13 15.60 1.42
C ASP A 93 -2.29 14.64 1.71
N PHE A 94 -3.26 14.59 0.81
CA PHE A 94 -4.31 13.58 0.89
C PHE A 94 -3.74 12.22 0.48
N ALA A 95 -4.01 11.17 1.26
CA ALA A 95 -3.47 9.84 1.02
C ALA A 95 -4.58 8.84 0.66
N ILE A 96 -4.39 8.12 -0.43
CA ILE A 96 -5.23 6.98 -0.82
C ILE A 96 -4.41 5.71 -0.59
N THR A 97 -4.99 4.73 0.11
CA THR A 97 -4.38 3.42 0.33
C THR A 97 -5.04 2.34 -0.52
N SER A 98 -4.24 1.47 -1.13
CA SER A 98 -4.69 0.28 -1.84
C SER A 98 -4.42 -0.98 -1.04
N ASN A 99 -5.29 -1.98 -1.20
CA ASN A 99 -5.04 -3.32 -0.69
C ASN A 99 -4.00 -4.10 -1.53
N TYR A 100 -3.67 -3.61 -2.73
CA TYR A 100 -2.74 -4.23 -3.67
C TYR A 100 -1.54 -3.32 -3.91
N PHE A 101 -0.42 -3.90 -4.36
CA PHE A 101 0.75 -3.15 -4.77
C PHE A 101 0.41 -2.30 -5.98
N ILE A 102 0.73 -1.01 -5.96
CA ILE A 102 0.43 -0.09 -7.05
C ILE A 102 1.68 0.04 -7.92
N ASP A 103 1.56 -0.29 -9.20
CA ASP A 103 2.66 -0.14 -10.17
C ASP A 103 2.44 1.10 -11.06
N LYS A 104 1.20 1.49 -11.29
CA LYS A 104 0.85 2.59 -12.19
C LYS A 104 -0.44 3.31 -11.77
N ILE A 105 -0.44 4.61 -12.02
CA ILE A 105 -1.59 5.50 -11.84
C ILE A 105 -1.75 6.43 -13.06
N GLN A 106 -2.97 6.95 -13.25
CA GLN A 106 -3.32 7.89 -14.33
C GLN A 106 -4.01 9.16 -13.77
N PRO A 107 -3.29 9.99 -13.01
CA PRO A 107 -3.86 11.14 -12.32
C PRO A 107 -4.44 12.21 -13.27
N GLU A 108 -3.99 12.25 -14.52
CA GLU A 108 -4.53 13.11 -15.56
C GLU A 108 -6.02 12.86 -15.86
N LYS A 109 -6.53 11.68 -15.48
CA LYS A 109 -7.94 11.30 -15.63
C LYS A 109 -8.77 11.58 -14.36
N TRP A 110 -8.14 12.01 -13.26
CA TRP A 110 -8.81 12.24 -11.99
C TRP A 110 -9.32 13.68 -11.90
N THR A 111 -10.30 13.89 -11.02
CA THR A 111 -10.89 15.21 -10.81
C THR A 111 -10.92 15.51 -9.33
N LEU A 112 -10.27 16.61 -8.93
CA LEU A 112 -10.40 17.21 -7.61
C LEU A 112 -11.27 18.46 -7.71
N VAL A 113 -12.29 18.56 -6.86
CA VAL A 113 -13.14 19.76 -6.75
C VAL A 113 -13.24 20.23 -5.31
N SER A 114 -13.44 21.53 -5.11
CA SER A 114 -13.84 22.16 -3.85
C SER A 114 -14.93 23.18 -4.17
N ASP A 115 -16.06 23.14 -3.43
CA ASP A 115 -17.23 23.99 -3.70
C ASP A 115 -17.68 23.97 -5.18
N SER A 116 -17.62 22.79 -5.82
CA SER A 116 -17.89 22.56 -7.26
C SER A 116 -16.89 23.18 -8.26
N ILE A 117 -15.81 23.80 -7.77
CA ILE A 117 -14.74 24.38 -8.59
C ILE A 117 -13.58 23.39 -8.69
N LYS A 118 -13.10 23.14 -9.92
CA LYS A 118 -11.94 22.28 -10.17
C LYS A 118 -10.70 22.86 -9.50
N GLN A 119 -9.93 21.99 -8.85
CA GLN A 119 -8.67 22.32 -8.19
C GLN A 119 -7.51 21.70 -8.96
N ASP A 120 -6.38 22.39 -9.00
CA ASP A 120 -5.13 21.83 -9.49
C ASP A 120 -4.55 20.86 -8.46
N PHE A 121 -4.03 19.73 -8.92
CA PHE A 121 -3.39 18.74 -8.06
C PHE A 121 -2.36 17.93 -8.83
N THR A 122 -1.50 17.25 -8.07
CA THR A 122 -0.64 16.17 -8.58
C THR A 122 -0.89 14.93 -7.75
N ALA A 123 -0.67 13.75 -8.31
CA ALA A 123 -0.65 12.52 -7.53
C ALA A 123 0.51 11.63 -7.94
N LYS A 124 1.12 10.97 -6.96
CA LYS A 124 2.21 10.02 -7.15
C LYS A 124 2.08 8.84 -6.21
N ILE A 125 2.58 7.69 -6.63
CA ILE A 125 2.78 6.55 -5.73
C ILE A 125 3.84 6.97 -4.70
N SER A 126 3.62 6.67 -3.43
CA SER A 126 4.55 7.02 -2.35
C SER A 126 5.86 6.25 -2.53
N GLU A 127 6.98 6.97 -2.48
CA GLU A 127 8.33 6.40 -2.68
C GLU A 127 8.67 5.34 -1.63
N ASN A 128 8.14 5.49 -0.42
CA ASN A 128 8.39 4.58 0.70
C ASN A 128 7.27 3.57 0.92
N ASN A 129 6.14 3.71 0.21
CA ASN A 129 5.00 2.82 0.38
C ASN A 129 4.26 2.63 -0.96
N PRO A 130 4.50 1.53 -1.69
CA PRO A 130 3.86 1.27 -2.97
C PRO A 130 2.36 0.94 -2.86
N TYR A 131 1.81 0.91 -1.65
CA TYR A 131 0.38 0.75 -1.39
C TYR A 131 -0.31 2.09 -1.09
N GLU A 132 0.42 3.20 -1.12
CA GLU A 132 -0.12 4.55 -0.86
C GLU A 132 0.10 5.46 -2.08
N ILE A 133 -0.93 6.24 -2.41
CA ILE A 133 -0.87 7.32 -3.39
C ILE A 133 -0.97 8.64 -2.61
N GLN A 134 -0.01 9.53 -2.83
CA GLN A 134 0.00 10.88 -2.28
C GLN A 134 -0.58 11.85 -3.31
N VAL A 135 -1.66 12.54 -2.92
CA VAL A 135 -2.33 13.56 -3.72
C VAL A 135 -2.03 14.92 -3.12
N LYS A 136 -1.28 15.73 -3.87
CA LYS A 136 -0.85 17.07 -3.45
C LYS A 136 -1.71 18.13 -4.13
N SER A 137 -2.19 19.08 -3.35
CA SER A 137 -2.89 20.28 -3.83
C SER A 137 -2.72 21.41 -2.80
N ALA A 138 -3.17 22.62 -3.14
CA ALA A 138 -3.26 23.73 -2.20
C ALA A 138 -4.49 23.58 -1.29
N PHE A 139 -4.51 22.52 -0.47
CA PHE A 139 -5.59 22.27 0.48
C PHE A 139 -5.67 23.40 1.52
N LYS A 140 -6.88 23.87 1.80
CA LYS A 140 -7.15 24.98 2.72
C LYS A 140 -7.98 24.48 3.89
N GLU A 141 -7.72 25.03 5.06
CA GLU A 141 -8.47 24.75 6.27
C GLU A 141 -9.96 25.12 6.11
N GLY A 142 -10.84 24.29 6.67
CA GLY A 142 -12.29 24.41 6.61
C GLY A 142 -12.90 24.21 5.22
N LYS A 143 -12.10 23.90 4.19
CA LYS A 143 -12.60 23.64 2.84
C LYS A 143 -12.87 22.15 2.64
N LYS A 144 -14.01 21.87 1.99
CA LYS A 144 -14.41 20.53 1.59
C LYS A 144 -13.92 20.24 0.18
N TYR A 145 -13.45 19.02 -0.01
CA TYR A 145 -12.87 18.52 -1.25
C TYR A 145 -13.55 17.20 -1.63
N SER A 146 -13.67 16.98 -2.93
CA SER A 146 -14.10 15.70 -3.51
C SER A 146 -13.12 15.30 -4.58
N LEU A 147 -12.41 14.18 -4.36
CA LEU A 147 -11.51 13.57 -5.33
C LEU A 147 -12.20 12.37 -5.97
N THR A 148 -12.34 12.40 -7.29
CA THR A 148 -12.88 11.29 -8.08
C THR A 148 -11.76 10.57 -8.81
N VAL A 149 -11.65 9.26 -8.55
CA VAL A 149 -10.69 8.33 -9.16
C VAL A 149 -11.48 7.35 -10.03
N PRO A 150 -11.46 7.47 -11.37
CA PRO A 150 -12.21 6.58 -12.25
C PRO A 150 -11.66 5.14 -12.23
N LYS A 151 -12.51 4.17 -12.57
CA LYS A 151 -12.07 2.79 -12.80
C LYS A 151 -10.89 2.71 -13.78
N GLU A 152 -10.08 1.66 -13.65
CA GLU A 152 -8.92 1.33 -14.48
C GLU A 152 -7.75 2.35 -14.40
N THR A 153 -7.85 3.41 -13.60
CA THR A 153 -6.81 4.45 -13.48
C THR A 153 -5.80 4.23 -12.37
N VAL A 154 -6.04 3.25 -11.50
CA VAL A 154 -5.08 2.74 -10.51
C VAL A 154 -4.91 1.26 -10.80
N SER A 155 -3.67 0.82 -11.01
CA SER A 155 -3.36 -0.56 -11.32
C SER A 155 -2.22 -1.11 -10.46
N SER A 156 -2.29 -2.43 -10.31
CA SER A 156 -1.18 -3.33 -10.02
C SER A 156 -0.75 -4.01 -11.32
N PHE A 157 0.30 -4.83 -11.24
CA PHE A 157 0.91 -5.51 -12.39
C PHE A 157 -0.07 -6.29 -13.28
N TYR A 158 -1.12 -6.87 -12.69
CA TYR A 158 -2.06 -7.77 -13.36
C TYR A 158 -3.53 -7.41 -13.12
N GLU A 159 -3.82 -6.35 -12.38
CA GLU A 159 -5.19 -5.99 -12.00
C GLU A 159 -5.32 -4.47 -11.86
N SER A 160 -6.50 -3.95 -12.16
CA SER A 160 -6.83 -2.55 -11.96
C SER A 160 -8.13 -2.42 -11.18
N ILE A 161 -8.33 -1.27 -10.53
CA ILE A 161 -9.63 -0.98 -9.89
C ILE A 161 -10.77 -1.10 -10.92
N THR A 162 -11.81 -1.85 -10.57
CA THR A 162 -12.91 -2.18 -11.50
C THR A 162 -14.06 -1.17 -11.45
N LYS A 163 -14.10 -0.33 -10.41
CA LYS A 163 -15.11 0.71 -10.18
C LYS A 163 -14.44 2.05 -9.89
N SER A 164 -15.19 3.13 -10.10
CA SER A 164 -14.76 4.48 -9.74
C SER A 164 -14.95 4.70 -8.23
N TYR A 165 -14.02 5.45 -7.65
CA TYR A 165 -14.04 5.83 -6.23
C TYR A 165 -14.16 7.34 -6.11
N ARG A 166 -14.92 7.78 -5.11
CA ARG A 166 -15.02 9.19 -4.71
C ARG A 166 -14.61 9.30 -3.26
N PHE A 167 -13.69 10.22 -2.99
CA PHE A 167 -13.21 10.53 -1.65
C PHE A 167 -13.61 11.95 -1.30
N ASP A 168 -14.52 12.09 -0.34
CA ASP A 168 -14.89 13.37 0.22
C ASP A 168 -14.11 13.59 1.54
N PHE A 169 -13.46 14.74 1.65
CA PHE A 169 -12.64 15.10 2.82
C PHE A 169 -12.65 16.61 3.06
N GLU A 170 -12.29 17.02 4.25
CA GLU A 170 -12.24 18.43 4.67
C GLU A 170 -10.85 18.75 5.21
N GLY A 171 -10.29 19.90 4.82
CA GLY A 171 -9.08 20.42 5.46
C GLY A 171 -9.41 20.78 6.90
N ASP A 172 -8.81 20.07 7.85
CA ASP A 172 -9.03 20.32 9.27
C ASP A 172 -8.32 21.61 9.72
N LYS A 173 -8.77 22.16 10.84
CA LYS A 173 -8.24 23.42 11.36
C LYS A 173 -6.95 23.21 12.12
N THR A 174 -6.00 24.13 11.97
CA THR A 174 -4.72 24.07 12.70
C THR A 174 -4.91 24.11 14.22
N GLU A 175 -5.95 24.76 14.73
CA GLU A 175 -6.27 24.82 16.17
C GLU A 175 -6.55 23.46 16.82
N ASN A 176 -6.89 22.44 16.03
CA ASN A 176 -7.13 21.08 16.52
C ASN A 176 -5.85 20.26 16.71
N TYR A 177 -4.69 20.79 16.30
CA TYR A 177 -3.41 20.07 16.28
C TYR A 177 -2.36 20.76 17.15
N GLY A 178 -1.52 19.95 17.79
CA GLY A 178 -0.35 20.40 18.54
C GLY A 178 0.92 19.69 18.07
N THR A 179 2.08 20.27 18.36
CA THR A 179 3.37 19.63 18.12
C THR A 179 3.93 19.07 19.42
N LEU A 180 4.22 17.77 19.45
CA LEU A 180 4.96 17.12 20.52
C LEU A 180 6.38 16.85 20.05
N THR A 181 7.37 17.47 20.69
CA THR A 181 8.79 17.23 20.45
C THR A 181 9.36 16.47 21.63
N ILE A 182 9.96 15.30 21.38
CA ILE A 182 10.62 14.48 22.40
C ILE A 182 12.11 14.41 22.09
N THR A 183 12.93 14.80 23.05
CA THR A 183 14.40 14.70 22.98
C THR A 183 14.86 13.63 23.97
N ILE A 184 15.54 12.61 23.45
CA ILE A 184 16.10 11.54 24.27
C ILE A 184 17.58 11.86 24.50
N GLU A 185 17.92 12.30 25.72
CA GLU A 185 19.31 12.65 26.07
C GLU A 185 20.21 11.42 26.21
N ASN A 186 19.67 10.30 26.68
CA ASN A 186 20.39 9.05 26.86
C ASN A 186 19.80 7.98 25.94
N GLN A 187 20.39 7.79 24.76
CA GLN A 187 19.91 6.83 23.78
C GLN A 187 19.96 5.39 24.35
N PRO A 188 18.85 4.63 24.32
CA PRO A 188 18.84 3.23 24.73
C PRO A 188 19.80 2.39 23.90
N THR A 189 20.47 1.42 24.54
CA THR A 189 21.38 0.46 23.87
C THR A 189 20.64 -0.65 23.12
N HIS A 190 19.32 -0.77 23.33
CA HIS A 190 18.46 -1.77 22.71
C HIS A 190 17.39 -1.10 21.83
N ILE A 191 16.75 -1.89 20.97
CA ILE A 191 15.60 -1.44 20.18
C ILE A 191 14.48 -1.01 21.15
N PHE A 192 13.92 0.15 20.90
CA PHE A 192 12.82 0.71 21.68
C PHE A 192 11.74 1.24 20.73
N TRP A 193 10.53 1.38 21.25
CA TRP A 193 9.41 2.05 20.57
C TRP A 193 8.92 3.21 21.43
N LEU A 194 8.40 4.23 20.78
CA LEU A 194 7.65 5.32 21.39
C LEU A 194 6.16 5.04 21.21
N GLN A 195 5.39 5.05 22.29
CA GLN A 195 3.93 4.87 22.25
C GLN A 195 3.20 6.04 22.91
N MET A 196 2.11 6.47 22.30
CA MET A 196 1.13 7.38 22.89
C MET A 196 -0.13 6.60 23.22
N LEU A 197 -0.65 6.76 24.44
CA LEU A 197 -1.82 6.05 24.94
C LEU A 197 -2.99 7.02 25.11
N ASN A 198 -4.23 6.56 24.90
CA ASN A 198 -5.43 7.28 25.32
C ASN A 198 -5.70 7.11 26.83
N GLU A 199 -6.74 7.76 27.35
CA GLU A 199 -7.15 7.67 28.76
C GLU A 199 -7.51 6.24 29.20
N SER A 200 -7.95 5.39 28.27
CA SER A 200 -8.28 3.98 28.50
C SER A 200 -7.04 3.07 28.51
N GLY A 201 -5.86 3.59 28.16
CA GLY A 201 -4.61 2.83 28.02
C GLY A 201 -4.39 2.20 26.65
N ASP A 202 -5.24 2.48 25.65
CA ASP A 202 -5.06 1.96 24.29
C ASP A 202 -3.98 2.76 23.53
N VAL A 203 -3.16 2.06 22.75
CA VAL A 203 -2.15 2.69 21.89
C VAL A 203 -2.81 3.43 20.74
N ILE A 204 -2.66 4.76 20.71
CA ILE A 204 -3.17 5.64 19.64
C ILE A 204 -2.08 6.07 18.64
N TYR A 205 -0.81 5.91 19.01
CA TYR A 205 0.34 6.12 18.11
C TYR A 205 1.52 5.26 18.56
N SER A 206 2.28 4.69 17.63
CA SER A 206 3.51 3.95 17.91
C SER A 206 4.57 4.22 16.83
N LYS A 207 5.84 4.39 17.20
CA LYS A 207 6.97 4.53 16.29
C LYS A 207 8.22 3.83 16.81
#